data_AF-A0A510THM2-F1
#
_entry.id   AF-A0A510THM2-F1
#
_cell.length_a   1.000
_cell.length_b   1.000
_cell.length_c   1.000
_cell.angle_alpha   90.00
_cell.angle_beta   90.00
_cell.angle_gamma   90.00
#
_symmetry.space_group_name_H-M   'P 1'
#
loop_
_entity.id
_entity.type
_entity.pdbx_description
1 polymer ?
#
loop_
_entity_poly.entity_id
_entity_poly.type
_entity_poly.pdbx_seq_one_letter_code
_entity_poly.pdbx_strand_id
1 'polypeptide(L)' 'MAGNQKAKAKAEQAKGKAKETVGRAVGNERMEAEGRMEGARGDAREAKEKGKDAFKH' A
#
# COMPACT_ATOMS: atom_id res chain seq x y z
N MET A 1 -8.98 11.50 16.12
CA MET A 1 -7.92 11.55 15.08
C MET A 1 -7.48 10.17 14.53
N ALA A 2 -8.31 9.11 14.59
CA ALA A 2 -7.95 7.78 14.04
C ALA A 2 -8.56 7.49 12.65
N GLY A 3 -9.72 8.09 12.34
CA GLY A 3 -10.38 7.90 11.04
C GLY A 3 -9.57 8.45 9.86
N ASN A 4 -8.88 9.58 10.05
CA ASN A 4 -8.11 10.23 8.99
C ASN A 4 -6.87 9.42 8.58
N GLN A 5 -6.22 8.72 9.52
CA GLN A 5 -5.05 7.88 9.23
C GLN A 5 -5.44 6.60 8.48
N LYS A 6 -6.52 5.93 8.90
CA LYS A 6 -7.05 4.75 8.19
C LYS A 6 -7.55 5.11 6.79
N ALA A 7 -8.23 6.25 6.65
CA ALA A 7 -8.67 6.75 5.35
C ALA A 7 -7.47 7.04 4.42
N LYS A 8 -6.42 7.69 4.95
CA LYS A 8 -5.21 7.99 4.19
C LYS A 8 -4.46 6.73 3.76
N ALA A 9 -4.34 5.74 4.64
CA ALA A 9 -3.72 4.45 4.31
C ALA A 9 -4.48 3.70 3.20
N LYS A 10 -5.82 3.67 3.28
CA LYS A 10 -6.64 3.08 2.21
C LYS A 10 -6.55 3.88 0.90
N ALA A 11 -6.48 5.20 0.98
CA ALA A 11 -6.31 6.06 -0.19
C ALA A 11 -4.94 5.83 -0.87
N GLU A 12 -3.86 5.67 -0.09
CA GLU A 12 -2.54 5.34 -0.62
C GLU A 12 -2.50 3.95 -1.26
N GLN A 13 -3.13 2.94 -0.64
CA GLN A 13 -3.27 1.62 -1.28
C GLN A 13 -4.05 1.68 -2.59
N ALA A 14 -5.17 2.41 -2.61
CA ALA A 14 -5.96 2.59 -3.83
C ALA A 14 -5.16 3.30 -4.92
N LYS A 15 -4.37 4.32 -4.55
CA LYS A 15 -3.48 5.04 -5.46
C LYS A 15 -2.35 4.15 -6.01
N GLY A 16 -1.75 3.30 -5.18
CA GLY A 16 -0.72 2.34 -5.59
C GLY A 16 -1.27 1.31 -6.59
N LYS A 17 -2.44 0.72 -6.31
CA LYS A 17 -3.13 -0.18 -7.25
C LYS A 17 -3.51 0.51 -8.55
N ALA A 18 -3.96 1.76 -8.47
CA ALA A 18 -4.26 2.56 -9.66
C ALA A 18 -3.00 2.80 -10.50
N LYS A 19 -1.86 3.16 -9.89
CA LYS A 19 -0.57 3.29 -10.59
C LYS A 19 -0.13 1.96 -11.22
N GLU A 20 -0.32 0.84 -10.53
CA GLU A 20 0.01 -0.47 -11.10
C GLU A 20 -0.82 -0.77 -12.34
N THR A 21 -2.14 -0.57 -12.23
CA THR A 21 -3.09 -0.88 -13.30
C THR A 21 -2.90 0.06 -14.49
N VAL A 22 -2.77 1.37 -14.23
CA VAL A 22 -2.54 2.39 -15.25
C VAL A 22 -1.18 2.20 -15.89
N GLY A 23 -0.13 1.98 -15.09
CA GLY A 23 1.23 1.68 -15.56
C GLY A 23 1.25 0.47 -16.49
N ARG A 24 0.57 -0.62 -16.13
CA ARG A 24 0.43 -1.79 -17.01
C ARG A 24 -0.36 -1.46 -18.27
N ALA A 25 -1.45 -0.70 -18.16
CA ALA A 25 -2.31 -0.36 -19.29
C ALA A 25 -1.63 0.57 -20.32
N VAL A 26 -0.77 1.50 -19.86
CA VAL A 26 -0.02 2.42 -20.72
C VAL A 26 1.39 1.92 -21.05
N GLY A 27 1.79 0.71 -20.60
CA GLY A 27 3.13 0.16 -20.82
C GLY A 27 4.25 0.90 -20.09
N ASN A 28 3.94 1.61 -19.00
CA ASN A 28 4.91 2.35 -18.20
C ASN A 28 5.38 1.50 -17.02
N GLU A 29 6.48 0.78 -17.22
CA GLU A 29 7.11 -0.12 -16.24
C GLU A 29 7.47 0.58 -14.93
N ARG A 30 7.87 1.86 -14.97
CA ARG A 30 8.20 2.64 -13.77
C ARG A 30 6.97 2.84 -12.90
N MET A 31 5.84 3.23 -13.51
CA MET A 31 4.59 3.44 -12.78
C MET A 31 4.04 2.12 -12.22
N GLU A 32 4.20 1.02 -12.96
CA GLU A 32 3.84 -0.31 -12.48
C GLU A 32 4.70 -0.75 -11.29
N ALA A 33 6.03 -0.58 -11.39
CA ALA A 33 6.97 -0.92 -10.33
C ALA A 33 6.74 -0.08 -9.06
N GLU A 34 6.47 1.23 -9.20
CA GLU A 34 6.11 2.10 -8.08
C GLU A 34 4.83 1.64 -7.38
N GLY A 35 3.78 1.30 -8.15
CA GLY A 35 2.51 0.80 -7.60
C GLY A 35 2.69 -0.51 -6.82
N ARG A 36 3.44 -1.47 -7.39
CA ARG A 36 3.75 -2.73 -6.70
C ARG A 36 4.61 -2.54 -5.46
N MET A 37 5.62 -1.68 -5.51
CA MET A 37 6.47 -1.37 -4.35
C MET A 37 5.68 -0.71 -3.22
N GLU A 38 4.82 0.27 -3.53
CA GLU A 38 3.95 0.92 -2.54
C GLU A 38 2.98 -0.08 -1.90
N GLY A 39 2.38 -0.98 -2.69
CA GLY A 39 1.51 -2.05 -2.19
C GLY A 39 2.23 -3.00 -1.24
N ALA A 40 3.35 -3.57 -1.70
CA ALA A 40 4.15 -4.51 -0.91
C ALA A 40 4.69 -3.88 0.38
N ARG A 41 5.09 -2.61 0.34
CA ARG A 41 5.54 -1.88 1.54
C ARG A 41 4.40 -1.62 2.52
N GLY A 42 3.19 -1.36 2.02
CA GLY A 42 1.98 -1.23 2.82
C GLY A 42 1.63 -2.54 3.53
N ASP A 43 1.59 -3.66 2.81
CA ASP A 43 1.30 -4.98 3.36
C ASP A 43 2.36 -5.41 4.39
N ALA A 44 3.64 -5.19 4.09
CA ALA A 44 4.71 -5.47 5.03
C ALA A 44 4.59 -4.65 6.33
N ARG A 45 4.15 -3.39 6.23
CA ARG A 45 3.95 -2.52 7.40
C ARG A 45 2.77 -2.98 8.24
N GLU A 46 1.65 -3.35 7.59
CA GLU A 46 0.48 -3.88 8.28
C GLU A 46 0.76 -5.22 8.95
N ALA A 47 1.47 -6.12 8.27
CA ALA A 47 1.90 -7.40 8.83
C ALA A 47 2.85 -7.22 10.02
N LYS A 48 3.78 -6.24 9.95
CA LYS A 48 4.69 -5.92 11.05
C LYS A 48 3.96 -5.33 12.26
N GLU A 49 2.98 -4.46 12.03
CA GLU A 49 2.13 -3.89 13.09
C GLU A 49 1.29 -5.00 13.75
N LYS A 50 0.57 -5.80 12.96
CA LYS A 50 -0.21 -6.95 13.45
C LYS A 50 0.66 -7.95 14.22
N GLY A 51 1.85 -8.26 13.71
CA GLY A 51 2.79 -9.16 14.39
C GLY A 51 3.29 -8.58 15.71
N LYS A 52 3.56 -7.27 15.77
CA LYS A 52 3.91 -6.60 17.03
C LYS A 52 2.75 -6.62 18.02
N ASP A 53 1.53 -6.32 17.59
CA ASP A 53 0.34 -6.37 18.45
C ASP A 53 0.12 -7.79 19.00
N ALA A 54 0.28 -8.82 18.15
CA ALA A 54 0.15 -10.22 18.57
C ALA A 54 1.25 -10.67 19.55
N PHE A 55 2.47 -10.14 19.43
CA PHE A 55 3.58 -10.44 20.35
C PHE A 55 3.58 -9.60 21.63
N LYS A 56 2.79 -8.53 21.70
CA LYS A 56 2.73 -7.65 22.88
C LYS A 56 1.68 -8.10 23.91
N HIS A 57 1.11 -9.28 23.74
CA HIS A 57 0.04 -9.82 24.58
C HIS A 57 0.54 -10.82 25.63
#